data_AF-A0A080LYR2-F1
#
_entry.id   AF-A0A080LYR2-F1
#
_cell.length_a   1.000
_cell.length_b   1.000
_cell.length_c   1.000
_cell.angle_alpha   90.00
_cell.angle_beta   90.00
_cell.angle_gamma   90.00
#
_symmetry.space_group_name_H-M   'P 1'
#
loop_
_entity.id
_entity.type
_entity.pdbx_description
1 polymer ?
#
loop_
_entity_poly.entity_id
_entity_poly.type
_entity_poly.pdbx_seq_one_letter_code
_entity_poly.pdbx_strand_id
1 'polypeptide(L)'
;MVTANLPPFARVGQQIDITVSSMGNAKSLRGGTLLMTPLKGADGQIYAQAQGNLLVAGAGAAAAGSKVVVNHLLAGRVVGGATVEREVPTALGQGAFIHYEMATTDFGTTQRVVEVINREIGPGTAQAVDGRLIRVLAPEEANSRVAFLGRVESLEVRPTQTVAKVIINPRTGSVVMNQTVTIDSCAVAHGNLSVIINSEQKVSQPNALAGGQTVTTTQSEIEVKQGGGALIQLKAGVSLAEVVKAINALGAGPQDLLSILQSMKAAGALRADLEII
;
A
#
# COMPACT_ATOMS: atom_id res chain seq x y z
N MET A 1 10.54 25.62 16.84
CA MET A 1 9.29 25.35 16.11
C MET A 1 8.54 24.27 16.87
N VAL A 2 7.22 24.42 17.07
CA VAL A 2 6.36 23.41 17.70
C VAL A 2 5.22 23.12 16.72
N THR A 3 4.94 21.85 16.50
CA THR A 3 3.90 21.38 15.57
C THR A 3 3.08 20.28 16.22
N ALA A 4 1.81 20.20 15.86
CA ALA A 4 0.89 19.18 16.34
C ALA A 4 -0.15 18.89 15.26
N ASN A 5 -0.67 17.66 15.26
CA ASN A 5 -1.82 17.29 14.44
C ASN A 5 -3.06 17.30 15.34
N LEU A 6 -4.02 18.16 15.04
CA LEU A 6 -5.29 18.19 15.75
C LEU A 6 -6.19 17.07 15.19
N PRO A 7 -6.57 16.06 15.99
CA PRO A 7 -7.42 14.98 15.49
C PRO A 7 -8.84 15.50 15.18
N PRO A 8 -9.57 14.84 14.28
CA PRO A 8 -10.99 15.14 14.06
C PRO A 8 -11.77 14.92 15.36
N PHE A 9 -12.80 15.73 15.59
CA PHE A 9 -13.63 15.70 16.81
C PHE A 9 -12.87 15.99 18.12
N ALA A 10 -11.68 16.61 18.05
CA ALA A 10 -10.96 17.05 19.23
C ALA A 10 -11.81 17.96 20.12
N ARG A 11 -11.83 17.67 21.43
CA ARG A 11 -12.61 18.42 22.43
C ARG A 11 -11.71 19.34 23.26
N VAL A 12 -12.28 20.43 23.77
CA VAL A 12 -11.57 21.30 24.73
C VAL A 12 -11.10 20.47 25.93
N GLY A 13 -9.84 20.65 26.32
CA GLY A 13 -9.21 19.91 27.41
C GLY A 13 -8.58 18.57 26.99
N GLN A 14 -8.82 18.08 25.77
CA GLN A 14 -8.14 16.89 25.26
C GLN A 14 -6.65 17.14 25.10
N GLN A 15 -5.83 16.17 25.52
CA GLN A 15 -4.39 16.21 25.30
C GLN A 15 -4.03 15.64 23.92
N ILE A 16 -3.13 16.32 23.22
CA ILE A 16 -2.58 15.92 21.92
C ILE A 16 -1.06 15.91 21.96
N ASP A 17 -0.48 15.06 21.13
CA ASP A 17 0.96 14.95 20.98
C ASP A 17 1.52 16.10 20.17
N ILE A 18 2.71 16.54 20.56
CA ILE A 18 3.44 17.60 19.86
C ILE A 18 4.85 17.17 19.49
N THR A 19 5.33 17.74 18.40
CA THR A 19 6.73 17.65 17.97
C THR A 19 7.38 19.02 18.08
N VAL A 20 8.49 19.07 18.79
CA VAL A 20 9.30 20.27 19.00
C VAL A 20 10.61 20.12 18.23
N SER A 21 10.99 21.12 17.47
CA SER A 21 12.25 21.17 16.74
C SER A 21 12.98 22.49 17.00
N SER A 22 14.30 22.44 17.15
CA SER A 22 15.12 23.64 17.24
C SER A 22 15.10 24.37 15.90
N MET A 23 14.73 25.65 15.91
CA MET A 23 14.80 26.51 14.72
C MET A 23 16.10 27.34 14.70
N GLY A 24 16.84 27.35 15.80
CA GLY A 24 18.10 28.08 15.95
C GLY A 24 19.29 27.14 16.16
N ASN A 25 20.36 27.68 16.73
CA ASN A 25 21.66 27.03 16.91
C ASN A 25 21.76 26.11 18.16
N ALA A 26 20.67 25.46 18.58
CA ALA A 26 20.76 24.51 19.68
C ALA A 26 21.69 23.34 19.33
N LYS A 27 22.49 22.88 20.29
CA LYS A 27 23.34 21.69 20.13
C LYS A 27 22.58 20.38 20.40
N SER A 28 21.56 20.45 21.26
CA SER A 28 20.69 19.33 21.65
C SER A 28 19.44 19.88 22.35
N LEU A 29 18.31 19.20 22.18
CA LEU A 29 17.07 19.44 22.94
C LEU A 29 16.90 18.50 24.14
N ARG A 30 17.84 17.56 24.35
CA ARG A 30 17.77 16.57 25.42
C ARG A 30 17.75 17.24 26.80
N GLY A 31 16.78 16.85 27.63
CA GLY A 31 16.61 17.40 28.98
C GLY A 31 15.99 18.81 29.01
N GLY A 32 15.58 19.34 27.85
CA GLY A 32 14.87 20.60 27.76
C GLY A 32 13.40 20.47 28.17
N THR A 33 12.82 21.59 28.60
CA THR A 33 11.38 21.74 28.85
C THR A 33 10.83 22.77 27.86
N LEU A 34 9.73 22.42 27.19
CA LEU A 34 8.97 23.35 26.39
C LEU A 34 8.16 24.23 27.33
N LEU A 35 8.46 25.52 27.31
CA LEU A 35 7.62 26.52 27.95
C LEU A 35 6.29 26.65 27.21
N MET A 36 5.28 27.07 27.97
CA MET A 36 3.91 27.24 27.47
C MET A 36 3.87 28.05 26.17
N THR A 37 3.51 27.37 25.07
CA THR A 37 3.59 27.87 23.71
C THR A 37 2.23 27.66 23.01
N PRO A 38 1.57 28.72 22.51
CA PRO A 38 0.31 28.56 21.79
C PRO A 38 0.55 27.96 20.39
N LEU A 39 -0.29 27.00 20.01
CA LEU A 39 -0.35 26.41 18.67
C LEU A 39 -1.44 27.08 17.87
N LYS A 40 -1.05 27.69 16.75
CA LYS A 40 -1.93 28.48 15.89
C LYS A 40 -2.26 27.74 14.60
N GLY A 41 -3.49 27.91 14.13
CA GLY A 41 -3.89 27.51 12.77
C GLY A 41 -3.42 28.52 11.73
N ALA A 42 -3.64 28.20 10.46
CA ALA A 42 -3.37 29.11 9.34
C ALA A 42 -4.22 30.39 9.39
N ASP A 43 -5.35 30.36 10.12
CA ASP A 43 -6.22 31.50 10.42
C ASP A 43 -5.66 32.42 11.52
N GLY A 44 -4.50 32.10 12.10
CA GLY A 44 -3.84 32.86 13.17
C GLY A 44 -4.42 32.65 14.57
N GLN A 45 -5.44 31.81 14.69
CA GLN A 45 -6.15 31.56 15.95
C GLN A 45 -5.52 30.41 16.72
N ILE A 46 -5.66 30.43 18.06
CA ILE A 46 -5.09 29.42 18.94
C ILE A 46 -6.04 28.22 19.02
N TYR A 47 -5.53 27.04 18.68
CA TYR A 47 -6.28 25.78 18.76
C TYR A 47 -5.84 24.91 19.94
N ALA A 48 -4.58 25.00 20.34
CA ALA A 48 -4.06 24.24 21.47
C ALA A 48 -2.92 25.00 22.16
N GLN A 49 -2.63 24.65 23.41
CA GLN A 49 -1.53 25.19 24.19
C GLN A 49 -0.55 24.07 24.55
N ALA A 50 0.70 24.20 24.10
CA ALA A 50 1.74 23.20 24.23
C ALA A 50 2.71 23.51 25.38
N GLN A 51 3.03 22.53 26.22
CA GLN A 51 4.04 22.59 27.27
C GLN A 51 4.54 21.20 27.65
N GLY A 52 5.71 21.13 28.30
CA GLY A 52 6.17 19.90 28.95
C GLY A 52 7.58 19.48 28.59
N ASN A 53 8.03 18.39 29.19
CA ASN A 53 9.42 17.92 29.08
C ASN A 53 9.65 17.21 27.74
N LEU A 54 10.73 17.56 27.06
CA LEU A 54 11.05 16.98 25.75
C LEU A 54 11.67 15.60 25.90
N LEU A 55 11.09 14.63 25.20
CA LEU A 55 11.67 13.32 24.99
C LEU A 55 12.41 13.32 23.64
N VAL A 56 13.73 13.14 23.67
CA VAL A 56 14.60 13.10 22.48
C VAL A 56 15.16 11.70 22.31
N ALA A 57 14.78 11.03 21.22
CA ALA A 57 15.26 9.70 20.88
C ALA A 57 16.61 9.77 20.15
N GLY A 58 17.70 10.05 20.86
CA GLY A 58 19.04 10.02 20.26
C GLY A 58 20.15 10.07 21.28
N ALA A 59 21.30 9.47 20.96
CA ALA A 59 22.51 9.42 21.78
C ALA A 59 23.69 10.00 20.98
N GLY A 60 24.31 11.06 21.51
CA GLY A 60 25.54 11.62 20.96
C GLY A 60 26.65 11.51 21.99
N ALA A 61 27.76 10.89 21.61
CA ALA A 61 29.00 10.91 22.38
C ALA A 61 30.08 11.58 21.52
N ALA A 62 30.75 12.59 22.05
CA ALA A 62 31.92 13.19 21.43
C ALA A 62 33.15 12.65 22.14
N ALA A 63 33.96 11.84 21.44
CA ALA A 63 35.23 11.35 21.94
C ALA A 63 36.35 11.74 20.96
N ALA A 64 37.37 12.43 21.48
CA ALA A 64 38.69 12.64 20.89
C ALA A 64 38.74 12.73 19.35
N GLY A 65 38.10 13.75 18.77
CA GLY A 65 38.23 14.09 17.34
C GLY A 65 37.26 13.38 16.39
N SER A 66 36.41 12.47 16.86
CA SER A 66 35.36 11.85 16.03
C SER A 66 33.98 12.06 16.64
N LYS A 67 33.08 12.66 15.85
CA LYS A 67 31.70 12.98 16.24
C LYS A 67 30.78 11.91 15.68
N VAL A 68 30.42 10.91 16.49
CA VAL A 68 29.40 9.93 16.12
C VAL A 68 28.07 10.37 16.72
N VAL A 69 27.16 10.83 15.87
CA VAL A 69 25.79 11.19 16.25
C VAL A 69 24.87 10.05 15.82
N VAL A 70 24.29 9.33 16.79
CA VAL A 70 23.24 8.34 16.53
C VAL A 70 21.90 9.02 16.82
N ASN A 71 21.14 9.28 15.75
CA ASN A 71 19.85 9.99 15.67
C ASN A 71 19.90 11.53 15.76
N HIS A 72 18.76 12.16 15.48
CA HIS A 72 18.62 13.62 15.43
C HIS A 72 18.35 14.22 16.82
N LEU A 73 19.32 14.95 17.39
CA LEU A 73 19.23 15.57 18.73
C LEU A 73 18.46 16.90 18.77
N LEU A 74 18.04 17.42 17.61
CA LEU A 74 17.40 18.74 17.47
C LEU A 74 15.88 18.66 17.34
N ALA A 75 15.30 17.47 17.42
CA ALA A 75 13.86 17.27 17.53
C ALA A 75 13.52 16.38 18.73
N GLY A 76 12.43 16.71 19.40
CA GLY A 76 11.86 15.94 20.51
C GLY A 76 10.35 15.88 20.40
N ARG A 77 9.76 14.85 20.99
CA ARG A 77 8.30 14.71 21.09
C ARG A 77 7.88 14.92 22.54
N VAL A 78 6.70 15.50 22.74
CA VAL A 78 6.04 15.51 24.05
C VAL A 78 4.69 14.83 23.85
N VAL A 79 4.52 13.66 24.46
CA VAL A 79 3.27 12.88 24.41
C VAL A 79 2.25 13.55 25.33
N GLY A 80 1.05 13.81 24.84
CA GLY A 80 0.02 14.57 25.55
C GLY A 80 0.45 16.00 25.94
N GLY A 81 1.45 16.55 25.25
CA GLY A 81 2.10 17.81 25.59
C GLY A 81 1.32 19.06 25.20
N ALA A 82 0.20 18.96 24.50
CA ALA A 82 -0.66 20.11 24.25
C ALA A 82 -2.10 19.85 24.65
N THR A 83 -2.74 20.86 25.24
CA THR A 83 -4.16 20.85 25.58
C THR A 83 -4.93 21.60 24.50
N VAL A 84 -6.01 21.01 23.98
CA VAL A 84 -6.89 21.66 23.02
C VAL A 84 -7.68 22.76 23.72
N GLU A 85 -7.57 24.00 23.22
CA GLU A 85 -8.26 25.18 23.74
C GLU A 85 -9.48 25.56 22.89
N ARG A 86 -9.48 25.13 21.62
CA ARG A 86 -10.57 25.45 20.68
C ARG A 86 -10.90 24.25 19.82
N GLU A 87 -12.18 23.88 19.80
CA GLU A 87 -12.69 22.84 18.91
C GLU A 87 -12.76 23.38 17.47
N VAL A 88 -12.46 22.51 16.50
CA VAL A 88 -12.81 22.75 15.11
C VAL A 88 -14.22 22.17 14.91
N PRO A 89 -15.22 22.98 14.52
CA PRO A 89 -16.55 22.47 14.20
C PRO A 89 -16.46 21.43 13.08
N THR A 90 -16.47 20.15 13.45
CA THR A 90 -16.43 19.03 12.52
C THR A 90 -17.85 18.53 12.39
N ALA A 91 -18.55 18.93 11.34
CA ALA A 91 -19.87 18.38 11.06
C ALA A 91 -19.71 16.97 10.48
N LEU A 92 -20.35 15.97 11.08
CA LEU A 92 -20.47 14.60 10.56
C LEU A 92 -21.40 14.53 9.33
N GLY A 93 -21.16 15.40 8.35
CA GLY A 93 -22.07 15.72 7.26
C GLY A 93 -23.28 16.52 7.76
N GLN A 94 -23.71 17.50 6.95
CA GLN A 94 -24.99 18.17 7.13
C GLN A 94 -25.97 17.64 6.06
N GLY A 95 -27.22 17.40 6.46
CA GLY A 95 -28.27 16.87 5.59
C GLY A 95 -28.24 15.35 5.42
N ALA A 96 -29.06 14.84 4.50
CA ALA A 96 -29.34 13.41 4.37
C ALA A 96 -28.16 12.54 3.87
N PHE A 97 -27.04 13.14 3.43
CA PHE A 97 -25.96 12.40 2.77
C PHE A 97 -24.61 12.56 3.48
N ILE A 98 -23.82 11.49 3.41
CA ILE A 98 -22.43 11.42 3.84
C ILE A 98 -21.59 11.05 2.62
N HIS A 99 -20.43 11.69 2.51
CA HIS A 99 -19.49 11.43 1.43
C HIS A 99 -18.32 10.63 1.97
N TYR A 100 -18.12 9.44 1.41
CA TYR A 100 -16.94 8.63 1.64
C TYR A 100 -15.96 8.84 0.49
N GLU A 101 -14.71 9.14 0.83
CA GLU A 101 -13.63 9.33 -0.13
C GLU A 101 -12.66 8.16 -0.02
N MET A 102 -12.43 7.48 -1.13
CA MET A 102 -11.47 6.38 -1.22
C MET A 102 -10.04 6.94 -1.21
N ALA A 103 -9.12 6.21 -0.56
CA ALA A 103 -7.69 6.59 -0.52
C ALA A 103 -7.04 6.60 -1.91
N THR A 104 -7.53 5.75 -2.82
CA THR A 104 -7.03 5.63 -4.19
C THR A 104 -8.19 5.64 -5.17
N THR A 105 -8.02 6.30 -6.31
CA THR A 105 -9.01 6.28 -7.39
C THR A 105 -9.03 4.92 -8.07
N ASP A 106 -10.10 4.15 -7.88
CA ASP A 106 -10.34 2.89 -8.59
C ASP A 106 -11.85 2.64 -8.74
N PHE A 107 -12.34 2.75 -9.98
CA PHE A 107 -13.75 2.55 -10.29
C PHE A 107 -14.25 1.15 -9.91
N GLY A 108 -13.40 0.11 -10.07
CA GLY A 108 -13.79 -1.26 -9.76
C GLY A 108 -14.00 -1.46 -8.25
N THR A 109 -13.05 -1.01 -7.44
CA THR A 109 -13.16 -1.07 -5.97
C THR A 109 -14.30 -0.18 -5.47
N THR A 110 -14.42 1.05 -5.97
CA THR A 110 -15.52 1.95 -5.59
C THR A 110 -16.89 1.32 -5.86
N GLN A 111 -17.07 0.69 -7.03
CA GLN A 111 -18.31 -0.01 -7.37
C GLN A 111 -18.59 -1.16 -6.39
N ARG A 112 -17.58 -1.97 -6.02
CA ARG A 112 -17.74 -3.05 -5.03
C ARG A 112 -18.11 -2.53 -3.65
N VAL A 113 -17.53 -1.41 -3.22
CA VAL A 113 -17.90 -0.77 -1.95
C VAL A 113 -19.38 -0.39 -1.96
N VAL A 114 -19.86 0.23 -3.04
CA VAL A 114 -21.27 0.59 -3.21
C VAL A 114 -22.17 -0.64 -3.18
N GLU A 115 -21.79 -1.72 -3.86
CA GLU A 115 -22.54 -2.98 -3.86
C GLU A 115 -22.63 -3.60 -2.47
N VAL A 116 -21.53 -3.63 -1.72
CA VAL A 116 -21.52 -4.18 -0.34
C VAL A 116 -22.39 -3.32 0.58
N ILE A 117 -22.28 -1.99 0.53
CA ILE A 117 -23.13 -1.11 1.34
C ILE A 117 -24.61 -1.32 1.01
N ASN A 118 -24.96 -1.34 -0.28
CA ASN A 118 -26.34 -1.54 -0.71
C ASN A 118 -26.89 -2.93 -0.35
N ARG A 119 -26.03 -3.96 -0.31
CA ARG A 119 -26.43 -5.31 0.08
C ARG A 119 -26.72 -5.44 1.57
N GLU A 120 -25.84 -4.88 2.41
CA GLU A 120 -25.92 -5.06 3.87
C GLU A 120 -26.90 -4.08 4.54
N ILE A 121 -27.05 -2.86 3.99
CA ILE A 121 -27.86 -1.81 4.60
C ILE A 121 -29.22 -1.66 3.90
N GLY A 122 -29.22 -1.71 2.56
CA GLY A 122 -30.44 -1.56 1.78
C GLY A 122 -30.16 -1.01 0.38
N PRO A 123 -30.95 -1.42 -0.63
CA PRO A 123 -30.75 -0.97 -2.00
C PRO A 123 -30.98 0.54 -2.12
N GLY A 124 -30.05 1.24 -2.78
CA GLY A 124 -30.13 2.69 -3.01
C GLY A 124 -29.55 3.54 -1.87
N THR A 125 -29.01 2.93 -0.81
CA THR A 125 -28.33 3.64 0.27
C THR A 125 -27.01 4.26 -0.18
N ALA A 126 -26.23 3.60 -1.03
CA ALA A 126 -24.96 4.10 -1.55
C ALA A 126 -24.98 4.27 -3.07
N GLN A 127 -24.32 5.31 -3.55
CA GLN A 127 -24.14 5.64 -4.96
C GLN A 127 -22.71 6.14 -5.19
N ALA A 128 -22.01 5.58 -6.19
CA ALA A 128 -20.72 6.11 -6.62
C ALA A 128 -20.96 7.41 -7.42
N VAL A 129 -20.32 8.50 -7.01
CA VAL A 129 -20.32 9.76 -7.77
C VAL A 129 -19.22 9.72 -8.82
N ASP A 130 -18.04 9.21 -8.46
CA ASP A 130 -16.91 8.97 -9.35
C ASP A 130 -16.04 7.80 -8.84
N GLY A 131 -14.84 7.58 -9.39
CA GLY A 131 -13.94 6.50 -8.99
C GLY A 131 -13.31 6.64 -7.59
N ARG A 132 -13.64 7.69 -6.84
CA ARG A 132 -13.08 7.99 -5.51
C ARG A 132 -14.13 8.47 -4.51
N LEU A 133 -15.19 9.14 -4.95
CA LEU A 133 -16.24 9.69 -4.10
C LEU A 133 -17.49 8.82 -4.14
N ILE A 134 -17.94 8.38 -2.96
CA ILE A 134 -19.17 7.63 -2.75
C ILE A 134 -20.12 8.47 -1.90
N ARG A 135 -21.35 8.63 -2.36
CA ARG A 135 -22.43 9.29 -1.63
C ARG A 135 -23.29 8.22 -0.96
N VAL A 136 -23.46 8.33 0.35
CA VAL A 136 -24.24 7.40 1.17
C VAL A 136 -25.37 8.15 1.88
N LEU A 137 -26.60 7.68 1.75
CA LEU A 137 -27.76 8.18 2.48
C LEU A 137 -27.67 7.72 3.94
N ALA A 138 -27.66 8.66 4.87
CA ALA A 138 -27.53 8.37 6.30
C ALA A 138 -28.64 9.08 7.11
N PRO A 139 -29.07 8.52 8.25
CA PRO A 139 -30.04 9.17 9.14
C PRO A 139 -29.61 10.59 9.53
N GLU A 140 -30.53 11.54 9.63
CA GLU A 140 -30.21 12.93 10.03
C GLU A 140 -30.01 13.08 11.55
N GLU A 141 -30.61 12.20 12.33
CA GLU A 141 -30.50 12.18 13.79
C GLU A 141 -29.08 11.77 14.22
N ALA A 142 -28.44 12.59 15.06
CA ALA A 142 -27.01 12.49 15.32
C ALA A 142 -26.58 11.14 15.93
N ASN A 143 -27.37 10.59 16.86
CA ASN A 143 -27.05 9.31 17.49
C ASN A 143 -27.20 8.15 16.49
N SER A 144 -28.31 8.10 15.75
CA SER A 144 -28.53 7.12 14.68
C SER A 144 -27.48 7.21 13.58
N ARG A 145 -26.99 8.42 13.26
CA ARG A 145 -25.93 8.63 12.28
C ARG A 145 -24.60 8.02 12.72
N VAL A 146 -24.19 8.23 13.97
CA VAL A 146 -22.95 7.62 14.51
C VAL A 146 -23.05 6.09 14.48
N ALA A 147 -24.20 5.54 14.90
CA ALA A 147 -24.42 4.09 14.84
C ALA A 147 -24.45 3.55 13.39
N PHE A 148 -24.98 4.32 12.45
CA PHE A 148 -24.96 3.99 11.02
C PHE A 148 -23.53 3.98 10.46
N LEU A 149 -22.74 5.01 10.76
CA LEU A 149 -21.34 5.11 10.33
C LEU A 149 -20.51 3.94 10.84
N GLY A 150 -20.64 3.59 12.13
CA GLY A 150 -19.93 2.44 12.70
C GLY A 150 -20.28 1.12 12.02
N ARG A 151 -21.55 0.95 11.60
CA ARG A 151 -21.95 -0.23 10.81
C ARG A 151 -21.33 -0.23 9.41
N VAL A 152 -21.34 0.90 8.71
CA VAL A 152 -20.71 1.04 7.38
C VAL A 152 -19.20 0.77 7.46
N GLU A 153 -18.51 1.32 8.47
CA GLU A 153 -17.06 1.12 8.66
C GLU A 153 -16.70 -0.33 9.01
N SER A 154 -17.62 -1.09 9.60
CA SER A 154 -17.40 -2.52 9.88
C SER A 154 -17.56 -3.44 8.67
N LEU A 155 -17.99 -2.91 7.51
CA LEU A 155 -18.21 -3.72 6.32
C LEU A 155 -16.88 -4.15 5.68
N GLU A 156 -16.71 -5.45 5.47
CA GLU A 156 -15.57 -5.98 4.74
C GLU A 156 -15.80 -5.91 3.24
N VAL A 157 -14.94 -5.16 2.54
CA VAL A 157 -14.94 -5.08 1.08
C VAL A 157 -13.65 -5.65 0.53
N ARG A 158 -13.77 -6.63 -0.37
CA ARG A 158 -12.63 -7.13 -1.13
C ARG A 158 -12.40 -6.23 -2.35
N PRO A 159 -11.29 -5.48 -2.43
CA PRO A 159 -11.02 -4.59 -3.54
C PRO A 159 -10.96 -5.34 -4.85
N THR A 160 -11.12 -4.61 -5.96
CA THR A 160 -10.87 -5.17 -7.30
C THR A 160 -9.43 -5.63 -7.40
N GLN A 161 -9.22 -6.74 -8.13
CA GLN A 161 -7.87 -7.21 -8.40
C GLN A 161 -7.13 -6.08 -9.10
N THR A 162 -6.18 -5.49 -8.39
CA THR A 162 -5.30 -4.47 -8.95
C THR A 162 -4.43 -5.11 -10.03
N VAL A 163 -3.82 -4.31 -10.91
CA VAL A 163 -2.83 -4.85 -11.84
C VAL A 163 -1.70 -5.47 -11.02
N ALA A 164 -1.28 -6.68 -11.39
CA ALA A 164 -0.19 -7.34 -10.69
C ALA A 164 1.09 -6.48 -10.83
N LYS A 165 1.84 -6.31 -9.75
CA LYS A 165 3.06 -5.50 -9.70
C LYS A 165 4.26 -6.38 -9.40
N VAL A 166 5.35 -6.16 -10.13
CA VAL A 166 6.63 -6.83 -9.99
C VAL A 166 7.68 -5.77 -9.71
N ILE A 167 8.24 -5.77 -8.51
CA ILE A 167 9.27 -4.83 -8.08
C ILE A 167 10.61 -5.57 -8.08
N ILE A 168 11.62 -5.00 -8.76
CA ILE A 168 12.94 -5.62 -8.87
C ILE A 168 14.01 -4.65 -8.41
N ASN A 169 14.92 -5.15 -7.57
CA ASN A 169 16.18 -4.48 -7.29
C ASN A 169 17.31 -5.17 -8.05
N PRO A 170 17.83 -4.59 -9.15
CA PRO A 170 18.87 -5.21 -9.97
C PRO A 170 20.25 -5.23 -9.29
N ARG A 171 20.43 -4.50 -8.18
CA ARG A 171 21.67 -4.56 -7.39
C ARG A 171 21.69 -5.77 -6.46
N THR A 172 20.56 -6.08 -5.83
CA THR A 172 20.46 -7.20 -4.86
C THR A 172 19.87 -8.47 -5.47
N GLY A 173 19.26 -8.40 -6.65
CA GLY A 173 18.52 -9.51 -7.27
C GLY A 173 17.18 -9.81 -6.59
N SER A 174 16.71 -8.93 -5.71
CA SER A 174 15.43 -9.12 -5.00
C SER A 174 14.25 -8.86 -5.94
N VAL A 175 13.31 -9.80 -6.01
CA VAL A 175 12.06 -9.70 -6.78
C VAL A 175 10.89 -9.83 -5.82
N VAL A 176 10.00 -8.84 -5.83
CA VAL A 176 8.79 -8.79 -4.99
C VAL A 176 7.56 -8.69 -5.87
N MET A 177 6.53 -9.47 -5.56
CA MET A 177 5.26 -9.49 -6.29
C MET A 177 4.10 -9.31 -5.31
N ASN A 178 3.09 -8.50 -5.68
CA ASN A 178 1.94 -8.25 -4.80
C ASN A 178 0.87 -9.36 -4.86
N GLN A 179 0.77 -10.09 -5.97
CA GLN A 179 -0.17 -11.18 -6.20
C GLN A 179 0.35 -12.11 -7.30
N THR A 180 -0.41 -13.17 -7.60
CA THR A 180 -0.07 -14.11 -8.67
C THR A 180 0.00 -13.40 -10.02
N VAL A 181 1.19 -13.32 -10.61
CA VAL A 181 1.42 -12.80 -11.96
C VAL A 181 1.34 -13.94 -12.96
N THR A 182 0.39 -13.85 -13.89
CA THR A 182 0.27 -14.78 -15.02
C THR A 182 1.09 -14.30 -16.20
N ILE A 183 1.63 -15.24 -16.98
CA ILE A 183 2.42 -14.95 -18.17
C ILE A 183 1.83 -15.71 -19.36
N ASP A 184 1.69 -15.03 -20.49
CA ASP A 184 1.24 -15.63 -21.75
C ASP A 184 2.41 -16.36 -22.47
N SER A 185 2.09 -17.15 -23.49
CA SER A 185 3.14 -17.88 -24.24
C SER A 185 4.09 -16.90 -24.94
N CYS A 186 5.39 -17.04 -24.73
CA CYS A 186 6.40 -16.19 -25.35
C CYS A 186 7.77 -16.86 -25.38
N ALA A 187 8.61 -16.42 -26.32
CA ALA A 187 10.02 -16.78 -26.37
C ALA A 187 10.89 -15.53 -26.23
N VAL A 188 11.81 -15.52 -25.28
CA VAL A 188 12.74 -14.42 -25.01
C VAL A 188 14.16 -14.96 -25.04
N ALA A 189 15.02 -14.32 -25.84
CA ALA A 189 16.44 -14.61 -25.88
C ALA A 189 17.22 -13.41 -25.34
N HIS A 190 18.08 -13.62 -24.36
CA HIS A 190 18.90 -12.59 -23.74
C HIS A 190 20.27 -13.17 -23.35
N GLY A 191 21.34 -12.62 -23.93
CA GLY A 191 22.70 -13.13 -23.73
C GLY A 191 22.84 -14.58 -24.22
N ASN A 192 23.29 -15.47 -23.34
CA ASN A 192 23.38 -16.91 -23.60
C ASN A 192 22.14 -17.70 -23.14
N LEU A 193 21.10 -17.01 -22.66
CA LEU A 193 19.86 -17.61 -22.16
C LEU A 193 18.72 -17.43 -23.17
N SER A 194 17.95 -18.49 -23.41
CA SER A 194 16.70 -18.46 -24.16
C SER A 194 15.60 -19.10 -23.32
N VAL A 195 14.55 -18.35 -23.03
CA VAL A 195 13.38 -18.78 -22.25
C VAL A 195 12.20 -18.89 -23.21
N ILE A 196 11.63 -20.07 -23.34
CA ILE A 196 10.46 -20.37 -24.17
C ILE A 196 9.35 -20.84 -23.24
N ILE A 197 8.19 -20.19 -23.31
CA ILE A 197 7.02 -20.49 -22.49
C ILE A 197 5.91 -20.90 -23.45
N ASN A 198 5.52 -22.17 -23.38
CA ASN A 198 4.40 -22.72 -24.14
C ASN A 198 3.24 -23.01 -23.18
N SER A 199 2.04 -22.55 -23.52
CA SER A 199 0.83 -22.87 -22.77
C SER A 199 -0.11 -23.68 -23.66
N GLU A 200 -0.25 -24.98 -23.37
CA GLU A 200 -1.18 -25.86 -24.08
C GLU A 200 -2.41 -26.13 -23.22
N GLN A 201 -3.60 -25.91 -23.77
CA GLN A 201 -4.84 -26.34 -23.13
C GLN A 201 -5.05 -27.83 -23.40
N LYS A 202 -4.92 -28.66 -22.36
CA LYS A 202 -5.27 -30.07 -22.42
C LYS A 202 -6.72 -30.25 -21.99
N VAL A 203 -7.53 -30.78 -22.89
CA VAL A 203 -8.91 -31.17 -22.59
C VAL A 203 -8.88 -32.60 -22.06
N SER A 204 -9.32 -32.79 -20.80
CA SER A 204 -9.54 -34.11 -20.24
C SER A 204 -11.02 -34.45 -20.40
N GLN A 205 -11.33 -35.17 -21.48
CA GLN A 205 -12.67 -35.67 -21.75
C GLN A 205 -12.75 -37.15 -21.35
N PRO A 206 -13.60 -37.52 -20.38
CA PRO A 206 -13.87 -38.91 -20.06
C PRO A 206 -14.48 -39.66 -21.26
N ASN A 207 -14.32 -40.99 -21.27
CA ASN A 207 -14.80 -41.86 -22.34
C ASN A 207 -16.31 -41.64 -22.61
N ALA A 208 -16.78 -41.76 -23.87
CA ALA A 208 -18.12 -41.32 -24.30
C ALA A 208 -19.34 -41.94 -23.56
N LEU A 209 -19.15 -43.05 -22.83
CA LEU A 209 -20.16 -43.68 -21.97
C LEU A 209 -19.92 -43.49 -20.46
N ALA A 210 -18.80 -42.88 -20.07
CA ALA A 210 -18.56 -42.49 -18.69
C ALA A 210 -19.21 -41.12 -18.46
N GLY A 211 -20.19 -41.03 -17.56
CA GLY A 211 -20.92 -39.79 -17.24
C GLY A 211 -20.10 -38.69 -16.56
N GLY A 212 -18.81 -38.58 -16.86
CA GLY A 212 -17.93 -37.54 -16.35
C GLY A 212 -17.99 -36.27 -17.19
N GLN A 213 -17.87 -35.11 -16.54
CA GLN A 213 -17.83 -33.82 -17.22
C GLN A 213 -16.45 -33.60 -17.85
N THR A 214 -16.45 -33.03 -19.06
CA THR A 214 -15.19 -32.61 -19.70
C THR A 214 -14.60 -31.45 -18.91
N VAL A 215 -13.36 -31.60 -18.44
CA VAL A 215 -12.64 -30.53 -17.73
C VAL A 215 -11.48 -30.03 -18.60
N THR A 216 -11.40 -28.71 -18.77
CA THR A 216 -10.28 -28.07 -19.47
C THR A 216 -9.22 -27.75 -18.43
N THR A 217 -8.00 -28.27 -18.60
CA THR A 217 -6.86 -27.94 -17.74
C THR A 217 -5.76 -27.30 -18.58
N THR A 218 -5.19 -26.20 -18.09
CA THR A 218 -4.07 -25.53 -18.76
C THR A 218 -2.77 -26.13 -18.26
N GLN A 219 -2.00 -26.76 -19.14
CA GLN A 219 -0.68 -27.29 -18.82
C GLN A 219 0.36 -26.50 -19.60
N SER A 220 1.26 -25.83 -18.89
CA SER A 220 2.29 -25.01 -19.50
C SER A 220 3.66 -25.66 -19.33
N GLU A 221 4.47 -25.57 -20.38
CA GLU A 221 5.85 -26.04 -20.42
C GLU A 221 6.77 -24.84 -20.57
N ILE A 222 7.75 -24.74 -19.67
CA ILE A 222 8.78 -23.70 -19.70
C ILE A 222 10.09 -24.40 -20.08
N GLU A 223 10.68 -24.00 -21.20
CA GLU A 223 11.97 -24.47 -21.68
C GLU A 223 12.98 -23.33 -21.56
N VAL A 224 14.03 -23.51 -20.77
CA VAL A 224 15.14 -22.55 -20.71
C VAL A 224 16.42 -23.20 -21.20
N LYS A 225 17.06 -22.57 -22.20
CA LYS A 225 18.32 -23.00 -22.84
C LYS A 225 19.44 -22.04 -22.47
N GLN A 226 20.51 -22.56 -21.89
CA GLN A 226 21.78 -21.84 -21.76
C GLN A 226 22.79 -22.44 -22.75
N GLY A 227 23.56 -21.61 -23.46
CA GLY A 227 24.63 -22.08 -24.34
C GLY A 227 25.57 -23.05 -23.60
N GLY A 228 25.53 -24.34 -23.97
CA GLY A 228 26.27 -25.42 -23.27
C GLY A 228 25.46 -26.64 -22.84
N GLY A 229 24.13 -26.66 -23.03
CA GLY A 229 23.34 -27.91 -23.00
C GLY A 229 22.51 -28.19 -21.75
N ALA A 230 22.34 -27.22 -20.83
CA ALA A 230 21.38 -27.36 -19.75
C ALA A 230 19.97 -27.02 -20.24
N LEU A 231 19.11 -28.04 -20.29
CA LEU A 231 17.67 -27.92 -20.52
C LEU A 231 16.95 -28.17 -19.20
N ILE A 232 16.25 -27.17 -18.67
CA ILE A 232 15.34 -27.38 -17.55
C ILE A 232 13.91 -27.32 -18.10
N GLN A 233 13.21 -28.46 -18.02
CA GLN A 233 11.78 -28.56 -18.30
C GLN A 233 11.02 -28.47 -16.97
N LEU A 234 10.22 -27.41 -16.80
CA LEU A 234 9.29 -27.31 -15.67
C LEU A 234 7.87 -27.64 -16.11
N LYS A 235 7.15 -28.40 -15.27
CA LYS A 235 5.72 -28.67 -15.41
C LYS A 235 4.93 -27.73 -14.50
N ALA A 236 4.04 -26.93 -15.11
CA ALA A 236 2.77 -26.40 -14.59
C ALA A 236 2.57 -24.87 -14.75
N GLY A 237 1.30 -24.47 -14.60
CA GLY A 237 0.69 -23.23 -15.11
C GLY A 237 1.44 -21.93 -14.78
N VAL A 238 1.59 -21.11 -15.82
CA VAL A 238 2.57 -20.02 -15.91
C VAL A 238 2.44 -18.97 -14.81
N SER A 239 3.17 -19.17 -13.72
CA SER A 239 3.40 -18.14 -12.71
C SER A 239 4.80 -17.56 -12.87
N LEU A 240 4.93 -16.24 -12.74
CA LEU A 240 6.23 -15.57 -12.80
C LEU A 240 7.21 -16.10 -11.75
N ALA A 241 6.72 -16.55 -10.59
CA ALA A 241 7.54 -17.12 -9.53
C ALA A 241 8.34 -18.34 -10.02
N GLU A 242 7.73 -19.21 -10.82
CA GLU A 242 8.38 -20.40 -11.38
C GLU A 242 9.42 -20.03 -12.43
N VAL A 243 9.13 -19.03 -13.27
CA VAL A 243 10.07 -18.51 -14.27
C VAL A 243 11.30 -17.89 -13.60
N VAL A 244 11.10 -17.04 -12.59
CA VAL A 244 12.19 -16.43 -11.81
C VAL A 244 13.04 -17.52 -11.13
N LYS A 245 12.41 -18.55 -10.57
CA LYS A 245 13.11 -19.67 -9.93
C LYS A 245 13.94 -20.47 -10.95
N ALA A 246 13.40 -20.73 -12.14
CA ALA A 246 14.11 -21.44 -13.21
C ALA A 246 15.31 -20.64 -13.74
N ILE A 247 15.13 -19.33 -13.95
CA ILE A 247 16.19 -18.41 -14.41
C ILE A 247 17.31 -18.31 -13.35
N ASN A 248 16.95 -18.18 -12.07
CA ASN A 248 17.92 -18.15 -10.98
C ASN A 248 18.66 -19.48 -10.83
N ALA A 249 18.00 -20.62 -11.05
CA ALA A 249 18.64 -21.94 -11.01
C ALA A 249 19.70 -22.15 -12.12
N LEU A 250 19.58 -21.40 -13.22
CA LEU A 250 20.55 -21.39 -14.32
C LEU A 250 21.68 -20.37 -14.15
N GLY A 251 21.75 -19.71 -12.99
CA GLY A 251 22.81 -18.79 -12.65
C GLY A 251 22.75 -17.45 -13.39
N ALA A 252 21.57 -17.05 -13.88
CA ALA A 252 21.38 -15.73 -14.48
C ALA A 252 21.67 -14.62 -13.46
N GLY A 253 22.35 -13.56 -13.88
CA GLY A 253 22.59 -12.41 -13.03
C GLY A 253 21.31 -11.58 -12.81
N PRO A 254 21.24 -10.77 -11.74
CA PRO A 254 20.13 -9.84 -11.52
C PRO A 254 19.82 -8.91 -12.72
N GLN A 255 20.85 -8.51 -13.47
CA GLN A 255 20.72 -7.67 -14.67
C GLN A 255 20.09 -8.43 -15.84
N ASP A 256 20.43 -9.71 -16.00
CA ASP A 256 19.87 -10.56 -17.04
C ASP A 256 18.39 -10.81 -16.77
N LEU A 257 18.04 -11.08 -15.50
CA LEU A 257 16.67 -11.28 -15.07
C LEU A 257 15.81 -10.02 -15.30
N LEU A 258 16.33 -8.84 -14.97
CA LEU A 258 15.64 -7.58 -15.26
C LEU A 258 15.39 -7.42 -16.76
N SER A 259 16.40 -7.67 -17.59
CA SER A 259 16.30 -7.50 -19.04
C SER A 259 15.32 -8.49 -19.69
N ILE A 260 15.30 -9.74 -19.21
CA ILE A 260 14.32 -10.75 -19.64
C ILE A 260 12.90 -10.29 -19.28
N LEU A 261 12.66 -9.84 -18.04
CA LEU A 261 11.33 -9.41 -17.61
C LEU A 261 10.85 -8.13 -18.29
N GLN A 262 11.76 -7.19 -18.58
CA GLN A 262 11.47 -6.03 -19.41
C GLN A 262 11.09 -6.45 -20.84
N SER A 263 11.81 -7.41 -21.42
CA SER A 263 11.51 -7.94 -22.76
C SER A 263 10.15 -8.65 -22.80
N MET A 264 9.81 -9.42 -21.76
CA MET A 264 8.50 -10.07 -21.62
C MET A 264 7.36 -9.05 -21.45
N LYS A 265 7.60 -7.94 -20.74
CA LYS A 265 6.64 -6.81 -20.65
C LYS A 265 6.45 -6.13 -22.00
N ALA A 266 7.55 -5.85 -22.71
CA ALA A 266 7.51 -5.20 -24.03
C ALA A 266 6.81 -6.08 -25.09
N ALA A 267 6.97 -7.40 -24.99
CA ALA A 267 6.27 -8.37 -25.83
C ALA A 267 4.77 -8.56 -25.47
N GLY A 268 4.29 -7.93 -24.39
CA GLY A 268 2.92 -8.08 -23.90
C GLY A 268 2.60 -9.41 -23.24
N ALA A 269 3.62 -10.26 -23.03
CA ALA A 269 3.47 -11.58 -22.42
C ALA A 269 3.38 -11.53 -20.89
N LEU A 270 3.98 -10.51 -20.26
CA LEU A 270 3.90 -10.29 -18.82
C LEU A 270 2.68 -9.44 -18.47
N ARG A 271 1.67 -10.02 -17.81
CA ARG A 271 0.46 -9.31 -17.33
C ARG A 271 0.70 -8.63 -15.99
N ALA A 272 1.71 -7.77 -15.92
CA ALA A 272 2.05 -7.04 -14.70
C ALA A 272 2.80 -5.73 -14.98
N ASP A 273 2.67 -4.79 -14.06
CA ASP A 273 3.50 -3.60 -13.99
C ASP A 273 4.86 -3.94 -13.37
N LEU A 274 5.90 -3.85 -14.19
CA LEU A 274 7.29 -3.91 -13.75
C LEU A 274 7.77 -2.54 -13.23
N GLU A 275 8.32 -2.50 -12.02
CA GLU A 275 8.93 -1.34 -11.35
C GLU A 275 10.34 -1.67 -10.86
N ILE A 276 11.25 -0.69 -10.87
CA ILE A 276 12.68 -0.86 -10.56
C ILE A 276 13.05 0.05 -9.38
N ILE A 277 13.75 -0.50 -8.39
CA ILE A 277 14.21 0.22 -7.17
C ILE A 277 15.69 0.07 -6.89
#